data_AF-A0AAE1VNR1-F1
#
_entry.id   AF-A0AAE1VNR1-F1
#
_cell.length_a   1.000
_cell.length_b   1.000
_cell.length_c   1.000
_cell.angle_alpha   90.00
_cell.angle_beta   90.00
_cell.angle_gamma   90.00
#
_symmetry.space_group_name_H-M   'P 1'
#
loop_
_entity.id
_entity.type
_entity.pdbx_description
1 polymer ?
#
loop_
_entity_poly.entity_id
_entity_poly.type
_entity_poly.pdbx_seq_one_letter_code
_entity_poly.pdbx_strand_id
1 'polypeptide(L)'
;MNMRPDPATNYPGRTYRFYTGPTVFPFGHGLSCSQFKHHLHQAPKFVSIPLEEKHTCRSTKCKSIDVVEQSCSNLGFNIHLRVKNVGKISGSHTVFLFTSPPSVHNSPKKHLLGFEKVYLTPKREGIVKFNVDVCKHLSVHDGLGNRKVALGPHVLHIGDLKHSLTVRI
;
A
#
# COMPACT_ATOMS: atom_id res chain seq x y z
N MET A 1 21.61 -7.97 -3.28
CA MET A 1 21.00 -7.75 -4.62
C MET A 1 20.63 -6.29 -4.78
N ASN A 2 21.09 -5.61 -5.84
CA ASN A 2 20.74 -4.20 -6.09
C ASN A 2 19.32 -4.11 -6.69
N MET A 3 18.34 -3.61 -5.92
CA MET A 3 16.93 -3.55 -6.36
C MET A 3 16.48 -2.15 -6.80
N ARG A 4 17.11 -1.11 -6.25
CA ARG A 4 16.72 0.29 -6.45
C ARG A 4 17.27 0.80 -7.79
N PRO A 5 16.57 1.72 -8.47
CA PRO A 5 17.12 2.36 -9.66
C PRO A 5 18.34 3.19 -9.31
N ASP A 6 19.27 3.29 -10.25
CA ASP A 6 20.45 4.15 -10.16
C ASP A 6 20.55 5.00 -11.45
N PRO A 7 20.23 6.30 -11.37
CA PRO A 7 20.33 7.22 -12.50
C PRO A 7 21.76 7.35 -13.05
N ALA A 8 22.81 7.19 -12.24
CA ALA A 8 24.19 7.38 -12.68
C ALA A 8 24.64 6.29 -13.66
N THR A 9 24.13 5.07 -13.49
CA THR A 9 24.41 3.92 -14.35
C THR A 9 23.29 3.63 -15.36
N ASN A 10 22.27 4.49 -15.42
CA ASN A 10 21.02 4.25 -16.16
C ASN A 10 20.35 2.90 -15.81
N TYR A 11 20.56 2.42 -14.58
CA TYR A 11 19.97 1.18 -14.11
C TYR A 11 18.52 1.43 -13.66
N PRO A 12 17.51 0.80 -14.28
CA PRO A 12 16.11 1.16 -14.05
C PRO A 12 15.53 0.56 -12.76
N GLY A 13 16.31 -0.19 -11.98
CA GLY A 13 15.82 -0.94 -10.82
C GLY A 13 15.11 -2.23 -11.22
N ARG A 14 14.66 -3.02 -10.23
CA ARG A 14 14.05 -4.34 -10.46
C ARG A 14 12.70 -4.48 -9.78
N THR A 15 11.86 -5.34 -10.36
CA THR A 15 10.49 -5.64 -9.92
C THR A 15 9.56 -4.44 -10.02
N TYR A 16 8.25 -4.68 -9.94
CA TYR A 16 7.23 -3.62 -9.93
C TYR A 16 7.42 -2.59 -8.80
N ARG A 17 8.19 -2.94 -7.75
CA ARG A 17 8.43 -2.07 -6.61
C ARG A 17 9.34 -0.88 -6.94
N PHE A 18 10.34 -1.09 -7.80
CA PHE A 18 11.40 -0.11 -8.03
C PHE A 18 11.63 0.20 -9.52
N TYR A 19 11.19 -0.67 -10.42
CA TYR A 19 11.43 -0.52 -11.85
C TYR A 19 10.86 0.81 -12.39
N THR A 20 11.68 1.53 -13.15
CA THR A 20 11.35 2.84 -13.74
C THR A 20 11.09 2.81 -15.23
N GLY A 21 11.39 1.70 -15.90
CA GLY A 21 11.18 1.56 -17.35
C GLY A 21 9.74 1.20 -17.75
N PRO A 22 9.48 1.08 -19.06
CA PRO A 22 8.16 0.73 -19.59
C PRO A 22 7.80 -0.73 -19.27
N THR A 23 6.53 -0.96 -18.95
CA THR A 23 5.95 -2.30 -18.74
C THR A 23 4.90 -2.60 -19.79
N VAL A 24 4.99 -3.75 -20.45
CA VAL A 24 3.93 -4.21 -21.38
C VAL A 24 2.68 -4.60 -20.60
N PHE A 25 2.84 -5.47 -19.59
CA PHE A 25 1.80 -5.79 -18.61
C PHE A 25 2.38 -5.61 -17.21
N PRO A 26 1.80 -4.75 -16.36
CA PRO A 26 2.31 -4.52 -15.02
C PRO A 26 2.00 -5.72 -14.11
N PHE A 27 2.76 -5.84 -13.02
CA PHE A 27 2.47 -6.84 -11.99
C PHE A 27 1.04 -6.66 -11.42
N GLY A 28 0.33 -7.78 -11.31
CA GLY A 28 -1.07 -7.80 -10.87
C GLY A 28 -2.08 -7.48 -11.99
N HIS A 29 -1.63 -7.30 -13.24
CA HIS A 29 -2.53 -7.23 -14.38
C HIS A 29 -3.24 -8.57 -14.58
N GLY A 30 -4.55 -8.52 -14.86
CA GLY A 30 -5.36 -9.70 -15.11
C GLY A 30 -6.66 -9.32 -15.79
N LEU A 31 -7.15 -10.22 -16.64
CA LEU A 31 -8.42 -10.07 -17.34
C LEU A 31 -9.48 -10.98 -16.71
N SER A 32 -10.74 -10.67 -16.97
CA SER A 32 -11.88 -11.44 -16.50
C SER A 32 -12.96 -11.47 -17.58
N CYS A 33 -13.69 -12.58 -17.66
CA CYS A 33 -14.86 -12.73 -18.52
C CYS A 33 -16.09 -11.94 -18.02
N SER A 34 -16.01 -11.34 -16.83
CA SER A 34 -16.98 -10.38 -16.31
C SER A 34 -16.33 -9.06 -15.90
N GLN A 35 -17.14 -8.02 -15.72
CA GLN A 35 -16.72 -6.69 -15.29
C GLN A 35 -17.05 -6.47 -13.82
N PHE A 36 -16.10 -5.93 -13.06
CA PHE A 36 -16.25 -5.66 -11.63
C PHE A 36 -16.03 -4.18 -11.35
N LYS A 37 -16.91 -3.57 -10.53
CA LYS A 37 -16.73 -2.21 -10.02
C LYS A 37 -16.32 -2.25 -8.55
N HIS A 38 -15.39 -1.39 -8.20
CA HIS A 38 -14.91 -1.21 -6.83
C HIS A 38 -15.49 0.07 -6.24
N HIS A 39 -15.86 0.01 -4.98
CA HIS A 39 -16.26 1.18 -4.21
C HIS A 39 -15.63 1.12 -2.82
N LEU A 40 -14.83 2.12 -2.48
CA LEU A 40 -14.18 2.20 -1.17
C LEU A 40 -15.22 2.57 -0.12
N HIS A 41 -15.60 1.59 0.71
CA HIS A 41 -16.66 1.77 1.70
C HIS A 41 -16.13 2.34 3.01
N GLN A 42 -14.97 1.86 3.47
CA GLN A 42 -14.34 2.34 4.70
C GLN A 42 -12.82 2.35 4.52
N ALA A 43 -12.19 3.49 4.75
CA ALA A 43 -10.74 3.63 4.88
C ALA A 43 -10.40 4.90 5.68
N PRO A 44 -9.43 4.84 6.61
CA PRO A 44 -9.01 6.03 7.35
C PRO A 44 -8.27 7.02 6.45
N LYS A 45 -8.42 8.31 6.72
CA LYS A 45 -7.63 9.38 6.08
C LYS A 45 -6.33 9.68 6.83
N PHE A 46 -6.29 9.36 8.13
CA PHE A 46 -5.14 9.60 8.99
C PHE A 46 -4.91 8.39 9.89
N VAL A 47 -3.64 8.12 10.16
CA VAL A 47 -3.17 7.14 11.14
C VAL A 47 -2.11 7.82 11.99
N SER A 48 -2.27 7.76 13.30
CA SER A 48 -1.32 8.33 14.26
C SER A 48 -0.52 7.23 14.93
N ILE A 49 0.80 7.38 14.96
CA ILE A 49 1.71 6.45 15.63
C ILE A 49 2.00 6.99 17.03
N PRO A 50 1.68 6.23 18.10
CA PRO A 50 1.98 6.67 19.45
C PRO A 50 3.50 6.71 19.67
N LEU A 51 4.02 7.91 19.90
CA LEU A 51 5.41 8.13 20.29
C LEU A 51 5.52 8.60 21.74
N GLU A 52 6.62 8.25 22.40
CA GLU A 52 6.96 8.78 23.72
C GLU A 52 7.05 10.31 23.72
N GLU A 53 6.74 10.94 24.86
CA GLU A 53 6.66 12.40 24.98
C GLU A 53 7.97 13.12 24.68
N LYS A 54 9.11 12.48 25.00
CA LYS A 54 10.46 13.02 24.79
C LYS A 54 11.07 12.62 23.44
N HIS A 55 10.31 11.99 22.56
CA HIS A 55 10.83 11.54 21.29
C HIS A 55 11.22 12.73 20.39
N THR A 56 12.44 12.72 19.85
CA THR A 56 13.02 13.82 19.06
C THR A 56 12.13 14.25 17.90
N CYS A 57 11.36 13.33 17.32
CA CYS A 57 10.43 13.63 16.22
C CYS A 57 9.20 14.46 16.61
N ARG A 58 8.90 14.65 17.90
CA ARG A 58 7.83 15.58 18.33
C ARG A 58 8.28 17.03 18.23
N SER A 59 9.56 17.31 18.51
CA SER A 59 10.15 18.65 18.41
C SER A 59 10.72 18.94 17.01
N THR A 60 11.11 17.91 16.25
CA THR A 60 11.69 18.04 14.91
C THR A 60 10.81 17.42 13.82
N LYS A 61 10.74 18.03 12.63
CA LYS A 61 9.98 17.48 11.49
C LYS A 61 10.67 16.23 10.92
N CYS A 62 10.38 15.07 11.51
CA CYS A 62 10.86 13.79 10.99
C CYS A 62 10.17 13.37 9.70
N LYS A 63 10.94 12.77 8.79
CA LYS A 63 10.42 12.14 7.56
C LYS A 63 10.05 10.68 7.76
N SER A 64 10.61 10.04 8.78
CA SER A 64 10.37 8.64 9.13
C SER A 64 10.77 8.39 10.58
N ILE A 65 10.23 7.34 11.18
CA ILE A 65 10.55 6.90 12.55
C ILE A 65 11.02 5.45 12.54
N ASP A 66 11.84 5.05 13.49
CA ASP A 66 12.26 3.66 13.66
C ASP A 66 11.07 2.79 14.09
N VAL A 67 11.00 1.58 13.55
CA VAL A 67 10.00 0.60 13.95
C VAL A 67 10.44 -0.04 15.27
N VAL A 68 9.96 0.49 16.39
CA VAL A 68 10.16 -0.08 17.73
C VAL A 68 8.94 -0.91 18.10
N GLU A 69 9.13 -2.12 18.64
CA GLU A 69 8.04 -3.06 18.94
C GLU A 69 6.95 -2.45 19.84
N GLN A 70 7.37 -1.64 20.82
CA GLN A 70 6.48 -1.00 21.79
C GLN A 70 5.56 0.07 21.18
N SER A 71 6.02 0.78 20.14
CA SER A 71 5.21 1.77 19.40
C SER A 71 4.29 1.13 18.34
N CYS A 72 4.50 -0.16 18.06
CA CYS A 72 3.85 -0.89 16.97
C CYS A 72 2.83 -1.93 17.46
N SER A 73 2.65 -2.10 18.77
CA SER A 73 1.65 -3.02 19.32
C SER A 73 0.24 -2.57 18.93
N ASN A 74 -0.49 -3.44 18.20
CA ASN A 74 -1.87 -3.24 17.75
C ASN A 74 -2.10 -2.00 16.85
N LEU A 75 -1.06 -1.50 16.18
CA LEU A 75 -1.20 -0.35 15.29
C LEU A 75 -1.61 -0.80 13.88
N GLY A 76 -2.93 -0.94 13.69
CA GLY A 76 -3.49 -1.33 12.40
C GLY A 76 -4.85 -0.68 12.13
N PHE A 77 -5.27 -0.77 10.88
CA PHE A 77 -6.59 -0.29 10.46
C PHE A 77 -7.18 -1.20 9.38
N ASN A 78 -8.50 -1.15 9.28
CA ASN A 78 -9.24 -1.96 8.33
C ASN A 78 -9.67 -1.13 7.12
N ILE A 79 -9.56 -1.73 5.95
CA ILE A 79 -10.10 -1.20 4.71
C ILE A 79 -11.22 -2.12 4.26
N HIS A 80 -12.42 -1.56 4.07
CA HIS A 80 -13.55 -2.30 3.51
C HIS A 80 -13.79 -1.82 2.09
N LEU A 81 -13.69 -2.75 1.15
CA LEU A 81 -13.93 -2.54 -0.26
C LEU A 81 -15.18 -3.29 -0.68
N ARG A 82 -16.12 -2.57 -1.26
CA ARG A 82 -17.30 -3.14 -1.88
C ARG A 82 -16.98 -3.48 -3.34
N VAL A 83 -17.21 -4.73 -3.73
CA VAL A 83 -16.94 -5.24 -5.07
C VAL A 83 -18.25 -5.72 -5.67
N LYS A 84 -18.66 -5.15 -6.80
CA LYS A 84 -19.88 -5.52 -7.50
C LYS A 84 -19.56 -6.11 -8.87
N ASN A 85 -20.11 -7.28 -9.16
CA ASN A 85 -20.08 -7.84 -10.51
C ASN A 85 -21.16 -7.13 -11.35
N VAL A 86 -20.73 -6.29 -12.29
CA VAL A 86 -21.62 -5.54 -13.19
C VAL A 86 -21.74 -6.19 -14.58
N GLY A 87 -21.02 -7.29 -14.83
CA GLY A 87 -21.14 -8.04 -16.06
C GLY A 87 -22.28 -9.07 -16.03
N LYS A 88 -22.36 -9.85 -17.11
CA LYS A 88 -23.44 -10.82 -17.37
C LYS A 88 -23.12 -12.24 -16.89
N ILE A 89 -21.85 -12.52 -16.56
CA ILE A 89 -21.36 -13.87 -16.25
C ILE A 89 -20.86 -13.89 -14.80
N SER A 90 -21.08 -15.00 -14.09
CA SER A 90 -20.49 -15.22 -12.78
C SER A 90 -18.97 -15.35 -12.89
N GLY A 91 -18.23 -14.85 -11.91
CA GLY A 91 -16.78 -14.91 -11.98
C GLY A 91 -16.11 -14.67 -10.65
N SER A 92 -14.87 -15.16 -10.56
CA SER A 92 -13.95 -14.79 -9.48
C SER A 92 -13.21 -13.51 -9.84
N HIS A 93 -13.06 -12.61 -8.87
CA HIS A 93 -12.30 -11.38 -8.98
C HIS A 93 -11.23 -11.33 -7.90
N THR A 94 -9.98 -11.05 -8.28
CA THR A 94 -8.87 -10.88 -7.35
C THR A 94 -8.60 -9.40 -7.16
N VAL A 95 -8.64 -8.95 -5.90
CA VAL A 95 -8.39 -7.56 -5.51
C VAL A 95 -7.02 -7.46 -4.89
N PHE A 96 -6.16 -6.62 -5.45
CA PHE A 96 -4.86 -6.29 -4.86
C PHE A 96 -4.93 -4.94 -4.15
N LEU A 97 -4.40 -4.87 -2.94
CA LEU A 97 -4.19 -3.62 -2.20
C LEU A 97 -2.70 -3.27 -2.24
N PHE A 98 -2.37 -2.15 -2.86
CA PHE A 98 -1.01 -1.62 -2.86
C PHE A 98 -0.90 -0.30 -2.09
N THR A 99 0.30 0.05 -1.65
CA THR A 99 0.66 1.39 -1.17
C THR A 99 1.80 1.99 -2.00
N SER A 100 1.77 3.30 -2.18
CA SER A 100 2.92 4.12 -2.56
C SER A 100 3.30 4.99 -1.37
N PRO A 101 4.44 4.71 -0.70
CA PRO A 101 4.94 5.56 0.38
C PRO A 101 5.42 6.91 -0.15
N PRO A 102 5.61 7.91 0.74
CA PRO A 102 6.24 9.17 0.36
C PRO A 102 7.70 8.94 -0.06
N SER A 103 8.25 9.87 -0.84
CA SER A 103 9.61 9.82 -1.39
C SER A 103 10.68 10.02 -0.32
N VAL A 104 10.87 9.00 0.52
CA VAL A 104 11.87 8.95 1.59
C VAL A 104 12.71 7.69 1.42
N HIS A 105 14.02 7.74 1.72
CA HIS A 105 14.89 6.56 1.71
C HIS A 105 14.92 5.75 0.39
N ASN A 106 14.73 6.43 -0.75
CA ASN A 106 14.55 5.78 -2.06
C ASN A 106 13.50 4.65 -1.98
N SER A 107 12.36 4.99 -1.39
CA SER A 107 11.25 4.08 -1.14
C SER A 107 10.70 3.47 -2.44
N PRO A 108 10.03 2.31 -2.34
CA PRO A 108 9.36 1.70 -3.48
C PRO A 108 8.33 2.65 -4.11
N LYS A 109 8.20 2.61 -5.43
CA LYS A 109 7.09 3.28 -6.15
C LYS A 109 5.74 2.69 -5.79
N LYS A 110 5.69 1.38 -5.56
CA LYS A 110 4.48 0.63 -5.21
C LYS A 110 4.87 -0.59 -4.39
N HIS A 111 4.08 -0.94 -3.39
CA HIS A 111 4.29 -2.11 -2.53
C HIS A 111 2.96 -2.83 -2.32
N LEU A 112 2.96 -4.15 -2.42
CA LEU A 112 1.74 -4.95 -2.23
C LEU A 112 1.55 -5.17 -0.73
N LEU A 113 0.40 -4.79 -0.20
CA LEU A 113 0.06 -5.00 1.21
C LEU A 113 -0.69 -6.32 1.42
N GLY A 114 -1.51 -6.71 0.44
CA GLY A 114 -2.29 -7.94 0.49
C GLY A 114 -3.17 -8.08 -0.74
N PHE A 115 -3.77 -9.25 -0.89
CA PHE A 115 -4.73 -9.52 -1.95
C PHE A 115 -5.80 -10.49 -1.46
N GLU A 116 -6.99 -10.37 -2.02
CA GLU A 116 -8.14 -11.20 -1.65
C GLU A 116 -8.89 -11.60 -2.91
N LYS A 117 -9.49 -12.81 -2.90
CA LYS A 117 -10.27 -13.33 -4.02
C LYS A 117 -11.72 -13.49 -3.61
N VAL A 118 -12.63 -12.96 -4.42
CA VAL A 118 -14.09 -13.03 -4.19
C VAL A 118 -14.78 -13.62 -5.42
N TYR A 119 -15.74 -14.50 -5.21
CA TYR A 119 -16.62 -15.00 -6.28
C TYR A 119 -17.97 -14.29 -6.22
N LEU A 120 -18.43 -13.76 -7.36
CA LEU A 120 -19.70 -13.04 -7.44
C LEU A 120 -20.48 -13.44 -8.68
N THR A 121 -21.77 -13.70 -8.49
CA THR A 121 -22.73 -13.87 -9.59
C THR A 121 -23.12 -12.49 -10.18
N PRO A 122 -23.72 -12.45 -11.38
CA PRO A 122 -24.10 -11.19 -12.04
C PRO A 122 -24.97 -10.30 -11.14
N LYS A 123 -24.69 -9.00 -11.15
CA LYS A 123 -25.37 -7.95 -10.36
C LYS A 123 -25.23 -8.08 -8.84
N ARG A 124 -24.57 -9.12 -8.33
CA ARG A 124 -24.28 -9.27 -6.90
C ARG A 124 -23.03 -8.52 -6.47
N GLU A 125 -22.96 -8.30 -5.17
CA GLU A 125 -21.95 -7.51 -4.50
C GLU A 125 -21.43 -8.27 -3.28
N GLY A 126 -20.13 -8.12 -3.01
CA GLY A 126 -19.46 -8.65 -1.83
C GLY A 126 -18.56 -7.61 -1.19
N ILE A 127 -18.18 -7.84 0.07
CA ILE A 127 -17.26 -6.98 0.80
C ILE A 127 -15.93 -7.72 0.95
N VAL A 128 -14.86 -7.08 0.51
CA VAL A 128 -13.47 -7.51 0.72
C VAL A 128 -12.90 -6.66 1.84
N LYS A 129 -12.24 -7.30 2.81
CA LYS A 129 -11.64 -6.63 3.97
C LYS A 129 -10.13 -6.81 3.94
N PHE A 130 -9.39 -5.73 4.14
CA PHE A 130 -7.94 -5.77 4.33
C PHE A 130 -7.60 -5.23 5.71
N ASN A 131 -6.84 -6.01 6.48
CA ASN A 131 -6.28 -5.59 7.76
C ASN A 131 -4.85 -5.10 7.51
N VAL A 132 -4.62 -3.80 7.67
CA VAL A 132 -3.33 -3.17 7.39
C VAL A 132 -2.62 -2.87 8.71
N ASP A 133 -1.52 -3.56 8.97
CA ASP A 133 -0.58 -3.25 10.05
C ASP A 133 0.35 -2.11 9.60
N VAL A 134 0.39 -1.03 10.38
CA VAL A 134 1.13 0.19 10.02
C VAL A 134 2.63 -0.05 9.97
N CYS A 135 3.18 -0.73 10.97
CA CYS A 135 4.63 -0.92 11.09
C CYS A 135 5.15 -2.01 10.16
N LYS A 136 4.34 -3.02 9.85
CA LYS A 136 4.70 -4.09 8.92
C LYS A 136 4.47 -3.70 7.47
N HIS A 137 3.31 -3.13 7.14
CA HIS A 137 2.90 -2.89 5.76
C HIS A 137 3.29 -1.52 5.22
N LEU A 138 3.43 -0.49 6.09
CA LEU A 138 3.81 0.87 5.67
C LEU A 138 5.27 1.22 5.97
N SER A 139 6.09 0.23 6.37
CA SER A 139 7.51 0.44 6.59
C SER A 139 8.34 0.41 5.31
N VAL A 140 9.43 1.17 5.35
CA VAL A 140 10.50 1.25 4.37
C VAL A 140 11.82 0.91 5.05
N HIS A 141 12.88 0.73 4.29
CA HIS A 141 14.23 0.51 4.84
C HIS A 141 15.12 1.67 4.42
N ASP A 142 15.91 2.19 5.37
CA ASP A 142 16.90 3.22 5.09
C ASP A 142 18.17 2.65 4.42
N GLY A 143 19.17 3.51 4.23
CA GLY A 143 20.45 3.12 3.62
C GLY A 143 21.30 2.19 4.50
N LEU A 144 21.03 2.14 5.81
CA LEU A 144 21.73 1.28 6.78
C LEU A 144 21.01 -0.06 6.96
N GLY A 145 19.84 -0.24 6.35
CA GLY A 145 19.03 -1.45 6.48
C GLY A 145 18.05 -1.42 7.65
N ASN A 146 17.91 -0.30 8.35
CA ASN A 146 16.95 -0.18 9.44
C ASN A 146 15.54 -0.03 8.91
N ARG A 147 14.59 -0.75 9.52
CA ARG A 147 13.17 -0.67 9.18
C ARG A 147 12.55 0.57 9.83
N LYS A 148 11.96 1.43 9.00
CA LYS A 148 11.38 2.72 9.40
C LYS A 148 9.97 2.89 8.87
N VAL A 149 9.07 3.51 9.64
CA VAL A 149 7.77 3.94 9.11
C VAL A 149 7.91 5.32 8.49
N ALA A 150 7.51 5.46 7.23
CA ALA A 150 7.54 6.74 6.54
C ALA A 150 6.38 7.63 7.00
N LEU A 151 6.67 8.85 7.45
CA LEU A 151 5.67 9.84 7.84
C LEU A 151 5.21 10.65 6.61
N GLY A 152 3.97 11.13 6.66
CA GLY A 152 3.36 11.90 5.58
C GLY A 152 2.36 11.09 4.75
N PRO A 153 2.06 11.55 3.52
CA PRO A 153 1.02 10.94 2.69
C PRO A 153 1.49 9.64 2.04
N HIS A 154 0.70 8.58 2.22
CA HIS A 154 0.75 7.31 1.51
C HIS A 154 -0.46 7.22 0.58
N VAL A 155 -0.25 6.72 -0.65
CA VAL A 155 -1.35 6.50 -1.59
C VAL A 155 -1.66 5.01 -1.67
N LEU A 156 -2.85 4.63 -1.23
CA LEU A 156 -3.37 3.28 -1.39
C LEU A 156 -3.99 3.12 -2.79
N HIS A 157 -3.68 2.02 -3.47
CA HIS A 157 -4.19 1.70 -4.81
C HIS A 157 -4.97 0.40 -4.79
N ILE A 158 -6.20 0.42 -5.30
CA ILE A 158 -7.10 -0.73 -5.38
C ILE A 158 -7.79 -0.70 -6.76
N GLY A 159 -7.33 -1.53 -7.69
CA GLY A 159 -7.76 -1.39 -9.08
C GLY A 159 -7.48 0.03 -9.59
N ASP A 160 -8.53 0.72 -10.06
CA ASP A 160 -8.47 2.11 -10.52
C ASP A 160 -8.67 3.14 -9.40
N LEU A 161 -9.03 2.69 -8.18
CA LEU A 161 -9.24 3.57 -7.04
C LEU A 161 -7.89 3.95 -6.41
N LYS A 162 -7.78 5.23 -6.05
CA LYS A 162 -6.69 5.77 -5.24
C LYS A 162 -7.27 6.43 -3.99
N HIS A 163 -6.67 6.14 -2.84
CA HIS A 163 -7.04 6.74 -1.56
C HIS A 163 -5.79 7.24 -0.84
N SER A 164 -5.81 8.49 -0.40
CA SER A 164 -4.69 9.09 0.34
C SER A 164 -4.87 8.89 1.84
N LEU A 165 -3.84 8.35 2.48
CA LEU A 165 -3.74 8.14 3.91
C LEU A 165 -2.52 8.88 4.43
N THR A 166 -2.67 9.76 5.42
CA THR A 166 -1.53 10.43 6.05
C THR A 166 -1.12 9.73 7.33
N VAL A 167 0.13 9.28 7.40
CA VAL A 167 0.75 8.74 8.60
C VAL A 167 1.42 9.88 9.36
N ARG A 168 1.01 10.09 10.60
CA ARG A 168 1.55 11.12 11.47
C ARG A 168 1.88 10.53 12.84
N ILE A 169 2.54 11.32 13.66
CA ILE A 169 2.83 11.04 15.06
C ILE A 169 1.90 11.84 15.95
#